data_AF-A0A453T4T8-F1
#
_entry.id   AF-A0A453T4T8-F1
#
_cell.length_a   1.000
_cell.length_b   1.000
_cell.length_c   1.000
_cell.angle_alpha   90.00
_cell.angle_beta   90.00
_cell.angle_gamma   90.00
#
_symmetry.space_group_name_H-M   'P 1'
#
loop_
_entity.id
_entity.type
_entity.pdbx_description
1 polymer ?
#
loop_
_entity_poly.entity_id
_entity_poly.type
_entity_poly.pdbx_seq_one_letter_code
_entity_poly.pdbx_strand_id
1 'polypeptide(L)'
;PAAARAAPAMADAVKQPLLHHQQPYAYPSHAASASSPALPSVPPFAGGRRFPGGLDVPNLKKRGGGTRSWIRVEAATASVQTLEVDKATMMRRCELPARDLRLLDPLFVYPSTVLGRERAIVVNLEQIRCVITADEVLLLNSLDSYVFQYAAELQRRLLQRAEGDELPFEFRALELALEAACSFLDAQAAELEIEAYPLLDELTSKISTLNLERVRRLKSRLVALTRRVQKVRDEIEQLMDDDGDMAEMYLTEKKMRMESSSVFGDQSLATFNAAAAGTSVSAPVSPVSSPTESRKLEKTYSLCRSRHDSVKSSDNSVTEHIEELEMLLEAYFVVIDSTLNKLTSLKEYIDDTEDFINIQLDNVRNQLIQFELLLTTATFVVAIFGVVAGVFGMNFETDVFSIQNAFQWVLIITGVVGAFIFCFFVWFFKYKRLMPL
;
A
#
# COMPACT_ATOMS: atom_id res chain seq x y z
N PRO A 1 51.29 -54.33 -4.02
CA PRO A 1 51.21 -54.86 -2.63
C PRO A 1 50.10 -54.13 -1.84
N ALA A 2 48.82 -54.44 -2.03
CA ALA A 2 48.06 -55.58 -1.50
C ALA A 2 47.88 -55.55 0.05
N ALA A 3 46.66 -55.21 0.50
CA ALA A 3 45.91 -55.68 1.68
C ALA A 3 44.87 -54.58 2.04
N ALA A 4 43.54 -54.70 1.91
CA ALA A 4 42.55 -55.73 2.26
C ALA A 4 42.34 -55.92 3.77
N ARG A 5 41.19 -55.43 4.27
CA ARG A 5 40.33 -55.91 5.40
C ARG A 5 39.53 -54.74 5.96
N ALA A 6 38.32 -54.84 6.50
CA ALA A 6 37.20 -55.77 6.48
C ALA A 6 36.15 -55.11 7.41
N ALA A 7 34.86 -55.26 7.09
CA ALA A 7 33.75 -54.81 7.93
C ALA A 7 33.68 -55.58 9.27
N PRO A 8 32.85 -55.11 10.22
CA PRO A 8 31.74 -55.99 10.60
C PRO A 8 30.38 -55.28 10.81
N ALA A 9 29.38 -56.15 10.91
CA ALA A 9 27.93 -55.95 10.95
C ALA A 9 27.37 -55.16 12.14
N MET A 10 26.18 -54.59 11.93
CA MET A 10 25.18 -54.38 12.98
C MET A 10 23.80 -54.83 12.50
N ALA A 11 23.12 -55.52 13.40
CA ALA A 11 21.80 -56.11 13.27
C ALA A 11 20.70 -55.17 13.80
N ASP A 12 19.48 -55.59 13.48
CA ASP A 12 18.24 -55.47 14.26
C ASP A 12 17.10 -54.54 13.83
N ALA A 13 15.92 -55.15 14.06
CA ALA A 13 14.59 -54.59 14.29
C ALA A 13 13.62 -54.49 13.10
N VAL A 14 13.03 -55.66 12.81
CA VAL A 14 11.68 -55.85 12.26
C VAL A 14 10.63 -55.25 13.22
N LYS A 15 9.72 -54.43 12.70
CA LYS A 15 8.41 -54.15 13.32
C LYS A 15 7.34 -53.93 12.25
N GLN A 16 6.33 -54.81 12.26
CA GLN A 16 5.04 -54.66 11.56
C GLN A 16 4.26 -53.45 12.13
N PRO A 17 3.21 -52.98 11.42
CA PRO A 17 1.87 -53.30 11.92
C PRO A 17 0.77 -53.50 10.86
N LEU A 18 -0.09 -54.48 11.17
CA LEU A 18 -1.57 -54.52 11.16
C LEU A 18 -2.37 -53.85 10.03
N LEU A 19 -3.02 -54.73 9.26
CA LEU A 19 -4.21 -54.51 8.45
C LEU A 19 -5.43 -54.21 9.33
N HIS A 20 -6.17 -53.13 9.01
CA HIS A 20 -7.55 -52.96 9.43
C HIS A 20 -8.45 -52.70 8.23
N HIS A 21 -9.46 -53.55 8.13
CA HIS A 21 -10.54 -53.58 7.17
C HIS A 21 -11.57 -52.47 7.52
N GLN A 22 -11.93 -51.61 6.57
CA GLN A 22 -13.16 -50.81 6.67
C GLN A 22 -13.69 -50.35 5.29
N GLN A 23 -15.00 -50.54 5.13
CA GLN A 23 -15.85 -50.30 3.98
C GLN A 23 -16.09 -48.80 3.66
N PRO A 24 -16.60 -48.47 2.45
CA PRO A 24 -16.71 -47.10 1.95
C PRO A 24 -17.96 -46.37 2.44
N TYR A 25 -17.82 -45.08 2.75
CA TYR A 25 -18.93 -44.18 3.04
C TYR A 25 -19.42 -43.45 1.80
N ALA A 26 -20.75 -43.48 1.65
CA ALA A 26 -21.53 -42.83 0.61
C ALA A 26 -21.69 -41.32 0.84
N TYR A 27 -21.79 -40.58 -0.27
CA TYR A 27 -22.30 -39.21 -0.32
C TYR A 27 -23.81 -39.15 -0.02
N PRO A 28 -24.30 -38.00 0.44
CA PRO A 28 -25.61 -37.52 0.00
C PRO A 28 -25.53 -36.13 -0.63
N SER A 29 -25.98 -36.08 -1.87
CA SER A 29 -26.54 -34.91 -2.54
C SER A 29 -27.96 -34.68 -2.03
N HIS A 30 -28.35 -33.42 -1.74
CA HIS A 30 -29.73 -32.96 -1.92
C HIS A 30 -29.78 -31.43 -2.01
N ALA A 31 -30.38 -30.97 -3.11
CA ALA A 31 -30.83 -29.61 -3.36
C ALA A 31 -32.31 -29.47 -2.96
N ALA A 32 -32.69 -28.29 -2.45
CA ALA A 32 -34.03 -27.65 -2.46
C ALA A 32 -34.01 -26.47 -1.47
N SER A 33 -33.95 -25.20 -1.90
CA SER A 33 -35.05 -24.32 -2.33
C SER A 33 -35.95 -23.77 -1.20
N ALA A 34 -35.93 -22.43 -1.13
CA ALA A 34 -37.02 -21.49 -0.82
C ALA A 34 -37.29 -20.99 0.62
N SER A 35 -37.46 -19.66 0.65
CA SER A 35 -38.31 -18.81 1.51
C SER A 35 -37.71 -18.17 2.78
N SER A 36 -37.54 -16.85 2.69
CA SER A 36 -37.47 -15.90 3.81
C SER A 36 -38.79 -15.86 4.60
N PRO A 37 -38.75 -15.38 5.85
CA PRO A 37 -39.54 -14.18 6.14
C PRO A 37 -38.83 -13.17 7.07
N ALA A 38 -39.50 -12.03 7.19
CA ALA A 38 -39.05 -10.73 7.67
C ALA A 38 -38.69 -10.62 9.17
N LEU A 39 -37.97 -9.53 9.44
CA LEU A 39 -37.63 -8.93 10.74
C LEU A 39 -38.83 -8.72 11.68
N PRO A 40 -38.54 -8.52 12.98
CA PRO A 40 -39.07 -7.32 13.62
C PRO A 40 -37.99 -6.48 14.32
N SER A 41 -38.18 -5.18 14.22
CA SER A 41 -37.49 -4.07 14.87
C SER A 41 -37.84 -3.97 16.36
N VAL A 42 -36.86 -3.61 17.20
CA VAL A 42 -37.06 -3.21 18.62
C VAL A 42 -36.17 -1.99 18.93
N PRO A 43 -36.67 -0.96 19.66
CA PRO A 43 -36.04 0.36 19.79
C PRO A 43 -35.09 0.47 21.01
N PRO A 44 -34.42 1.63 21.26
CA PRO A 44 -33.28 1.72 22.15
C PRO A 44 -33.71 1.97 23.60
N PHE A 45 -33.03 1.34 24.56
CA PHE A 45 -33.16 1.71 25.97
C PHE A 45 -31.79 1.83 26.64
N ALA A 46 -31.55 3.04 27.15
CA ALA A 46 -30.58 3.34 28.18
C ALA A 46 -30.98 2.63 29.48
N GLY A 47 -30.00 2.09 30.21
CA GLY A 47 -30.23 1.47 31.51
C GLY A 47 -28.92 0.98 32.10
N GLY A 48 -28.30 1.80 32.94
CA GLY A 48 -27.15 1.39 33.74
C GLY A 48 -27.52 0.27 34.70
N ARG A 49 -26.64 -0.73 34.81
CA ARG A 49 -26.58 -1.62 35.97
C ARG A 49 -25.12 -1.82 36.38
N ARG A 50 -24.82 -1.31 37.57
CA ARG A 50 -23.65 -1.66 38.39
C ARG A 50 -23.78 -3.12 38.81
N PHE A 51 -22.70 -3.88 38.64
CA PHE A 51 -22.46 -5.10 39.41
C PHE A 51 -21.26 -4.85 40.35
N PRO A 52 -21.33 -5.26 41.63
CA PRO A 52 -20.24 -5.10 42.59
C PRO A 52 -19.32 -6.32 42.56
N GLY A 53 -18.01 -6.09 42.54
CA GLY A 53 -17.01 -7.16 42.57
C GLY A 53 -15.73 -6.70 41.87
N GLY A 54 -14.87 -6.00 42.62
CA GLY A 54 -13.64 -5.41 42.11
C GLY A 54 -12.57 -6.45 41.81
N LEU A 55 -11.99 -6.32 40.61
CA LEU A 55 -10.58 -6.55 40.36
C LEU A 55 -10.18 -5.47 39.33
N ASP A 56 -9.56 -4.40 39.83
CA ASP A 56 -9.12 -3.28 39.00
C ASP A 56 -7.96 -3.73 38.11
N VAL A 57 -8.26 -4.01 36.85
CA VAL A 57 -7.28 -4.15 35.77
C VAL A 57 -7.19 -2.78 35.09
N PRO A 58 -6.12 -1.99 35.29
CA PRO A 58 -6.02 -0.67 34.68
C PRO A 58 -5.49 -0.86 33.26
N ASN A 59 -6.36 -1.11 32.28
CA ASN A 59 -6.15 -0.77 30.86
C ASN A 59 -7.22 -1.38 29.95
N LEU A 60 -8.48 -0.97 30.12
CA LEU A 60 -9.38 -1.02 28.97
C LEU A 60 -10.37 0.14 29.02
N LYS A 61 -10.32 0.95 27.95
CA LYS A 61 -11.34 1.90 27.47
C LYS A 61 -11.22 3.35 27.95
N LYS A 62 -10.34 4.11 27.28
CA LYS A 62 -10.59 5.54 27.02
C LYS A 62 -10.69 5.77 25.51
N ARG A 63 -11.92 5.82 25.01
CA ARG A 63 -12.26 6.16 23.63
C ARG A 63 -11.89 7.65 23.42
N GLY A 64 -10.80 7.90 22.68
CA GLY A 64 -10.56 9.19 21.98
C GLY A 64 -10.22 10.44 22.80
N GLY A 65 -9.77 10.32 24.06
CA GLY A 65 -9.47 11.47 24.93
C GLY A 65 -8.40 11.22 26.00
N GLY A 66 -7.40 10.40 25.69
CA GLY A 66 -6.22 10.20 26.55
C GLY A 66 -5.13 11.22 26.24
N THR A 67 -4.31 11.55 27.25
CA THR A 67 -3.00 12.18 27.06
C THR A 67 -2.14 11.29 26.16
N ARG A 68 -1.38 11.90 25.27
CA ARG A 68 -0.42 11.20 24.40
C ARG A 68 0.99 11.64 24.76
N SER A 69 1.96 10.75 24.60
CA SER A 69 3.37 11.10 24.77
C SER A 69 3.90 11.76 23.49
N TRP A 70 4.60 12.87 23.69
CA TRP A 70 5.22 13.67 22.65
C TRP A 70 6.68 13.92 23.03
N ILE A 71 7.56 13.99 22.03
CA ILE A 71 8.90 14.53 22.21
C ILE A 71 8.90 15.97 21.71
N ARG A 72 9.26 16.90 22.59
CA ARG A 72 9.48 18.31 22.28
C ARG A 72 10.96 18.55 22.04
N VAL A 73 11.29 19.16 20.92
CA VAL A 73 12.61 19.73 20.64
C VAL A 73 12.46 21.25 20.54
N GLU A 74 13.10 22.00 21.43
CA GLU A 74 12.99 23.46 21.48
C GLU A 74 14.09 24.14 20.65
N ALA A 75 13.73 25.13 19.83
CA ALA A 75 14.62 25.81 18.90
C ALA A 75 15.75 26.59 19.61
N ALA A 76 15.43 27.34 20.66
CA ALA A 76 16.37 28.24 21.32
C ALA A 76 17.46 27.52 22.14
N THR A 77 17.10 26.40 22.77
CA THR A 77 17.98 25.68 23.70
C THR A 77 18.46 24.34 23.14
N ALA A 78 17.92 23.89 22.01
CA ALA A 78 18.05 22.54 21.50
C ALA A 78 17.70 21.47 22.56
N SER A 79 16.83 21.80 23.53
CA SER A 79 16.46 20.87 24.60
C SER A 79 15.45 19.85 24.11
N VAL A 80 15.68 18.58 24.44
CA VAL A 80 14.79 17.46 24.11
C VAL A 80 14.06 17.02 25.38
N GLN A 81 12.73 17.10 25.38
CA GLN A 81 11.90 16.79 26.54
C GLN A 81 10.75 15.89 26.14
N THR A 82 10.41 14.92 26.99
CA THR A 82 9.18 14.13 26.79
C THR A 82 8.04 14.79 27.54
N LEU A 83 6.91 14.98 26.87
CA LEU A 83 5.71 15.63 27.39
C LEU A 83 4.51 14.71 27.23
N GLU A 84 3.62 14.72 28.22
CA GLU A 84 2.28 14.13 28.06
C GLU A 84 1.25 15.23 27.87
N VAL A 85 0.67 15.30 26.67
CA VAL A 85 -0.26 16.37 26.29
C VAL A 85 -1.52 15.77 25.70
N ASP A 86 -2.68 16.25 26.14
CA ASP A 86 -3.97 15.84 25.58
C ASP A 86 -4.27 16.61 24.28
N LYS A 87 -5.21 16.08 23.50
CA LYS A 87 -5.56 16.64 22.19
C LYS A 87 -6.00 18.10 22.28
N ALA A 88 -6.77 18.49 23.30
CA ALA A 88 -7.29 19.86 23.39
C ALA A 88 -6.22 20.88 23.76
N THR A 89 -5.25 20.49 24.59
CA THR A 89 -4.09 21.34 24.88
C THR A 89 -3.19 21.46 23.66
N MET A 90 -2.99 20.38 22.89
CA MET A 90 -2.20 20.45 21.66
C MET A 90 -2.83 21.37 20.61
N MET A 91 -4.14 21.28 20.40
CA MET A 91 -4.86 22.18 19.46
C MET A 91 -4.71 23.66 19.86
N ARG A 92 -4.80 23.97 21.16
CA ARG A 92 -4.64 25.35 21.64
C ARG A 92 -3.20 25.83 21.55
N ARG A 93 -2.23 24.96 21.81
CA ARG A 93 -0.79 25.29 21.80
C ARG A 93 -0.28 25.59 20.39
N CYS A 94 -0.70 24.80 19.40
CA CYS A 94 -0.26 24.94 18.01
C CYS A 94 -1.24 25.71 17.13
N GLU A 95 -2.37 26.18 17.69
CA GLU A 95 -3.46 26.83 16.95
C GLU A 95 -3.98 26.03 15.76
N LEU A 96 -4.01 24.70 15.91
CA LEU A 96 -4.42 23.77 14.86
C LEU A 96 -5.86 23.29 15.04
N PRO A 97 -6.66 23.21 13.96
CA PRO A 97 -7.99 22.64 14.02
C PRO A 97 -7.92 21.12 14.28
N ALA A 98 -8.98 20.58 14.87
CA ALA A 98 -9.07 19.17 15.23
C ALA A 98 -8.91 18.20 14.04
N ARG A 99 -9.18 18.67 12.82
CA ARG A 99 -9.01 17.94 11.55
C ARG A 99 -7.55 17.66 11.25
N ASP A 100 -6.69 18.66 11.39
CA ASP A 100 -5.28 18.53 10.98
C ASP A 100 -4.52 17.66 11.98
N LEU A 101 -4.81 17.84 13.27
CA LEU A 101 -4.23 16.98 14.31
C LEU A 101 -4.70 15.51 14.20
N ARG A 102 -5.79 15.21 13.48
CA ARG A 102 -6.18 13.81 13.20
C ARG A 102 -5.25 13.15 12.18
N LEU A 103 -4.60 13.91 11.30
CA LEU A 103 -3.66 13.37 10.31
C LEU A 103 -2.48 12.67 11.00
N LEU A 104 -2.12 13.12 12.21
CA LEU A 104 -1.07 12.52 13.02
C LEU A 104 -1.54 11.33 13.87
N ASP A 105 -2.83 10.99 13.89
CA ASP A 105 -3.35 9.98 14.80
C ASP A 105 -2.95 8.56 14.36
N PRO A 106 -2.12 7.81 15.12
CA PRO A 106 -1.61 6.49 14.75
C PRO A 106 -2.71 5.43 14.63
N LEU A 107 -3.90 5.69 15.18
CA LEU A 107 -5.05 4.79 15.04
C LEU A 107 -5.63 4.77 13.62
N PHE A 108 -5.26 5.75 12.79
CA PHE A 108 -5.69 5.85 11.41
C PHE A 108 -4.49 5.78 10.48
N VAL A 109 -4.61 5.01 9.42
CA VAL A 109 -3.61 4.98 8.34
C VAL A 109 -3.94 6.14 7.40
N TYR A 110 -3.55 7.35 7.79
CA TYR A 110 -3.58 8.48 6.87
C TYR A 110 -2.38 8.39 5.91
N PRO A 111 -2.57 8.74 4.63
CA PRO A 111 -1.46 8.83 3.69
C PRO A 111 -0.47 9.90 4.14
N SER A 112 0.75 9.83 3.61
CA SER A 112 1.76 10.86 3.80
C SER A 112 1.18 12.23 3.42
N THR A 113 1.50 13.26 4.22
CA THR A 113 1.05 14.64 3.98
C THR A 113 1.92 15.66 4.69
N VAL A 114 2.10 16.80 4.04
CA VAL A 114 2.72 18.02 4.57
C VAL A 114 1.73 19.15 4.42
N LEU A 115 1.41 19.84 5.51
CA LEU A 115 0.39 20.88 5.51
C LEU A 115 0.92 22.13 6.21
N GLY A 116 1.10 23.20 5.43
CA GLY A 116 1.29 24.55 5.94
C GLY A 116 0.03 25.06 6.62
N ARG A 117 0.20 25.76 7.75
CA ARG A 117 -0.81 26.54 8.45
C ARG A 117 -0.19 27.82 8.97
N GLU A 118 -1.04 28.76 9.37
CA GLU A 118 -0.63 30.08 9.84
C GLU A 118 0.51 30.10 10.88
N ARG A 119 0.53 29.12 11.81
CA ARG A 119 1.52 29.05 12.92
C ARG A 119 2.21 27.70 13.09
N ALA A 120 1.96 26.75 12.20
CA ALA A 120 2.48 25.40 12.33
C ALA A 120 2.54 24.68 10.99
N ILE A 121 3.47 23.75 10.84
CA ILE A 121 3.52 22.79 9.75
C ILE A 121 3.16 21.43 10.34
N VAL A 122 2.14 20.78 9.77
CA VAL A 122 1.74 19.42 10.17
C VAL A 122 2.38 18.44 9.21
N VAL A 123 3.20 17.54 9.73
CA VAL A 123 3.97 16.59 8.94
C VAL A 123 3.60 15.16 9.35
N ASN A 124 3.07 14.39 8.41
CA ASN A 124 2.90 12.95 8.51
C ASN A 124 3.67 12.33 7.33
N LEU A 125 4.91 11.94 7.54
CA LEU A 125 5.76 11.35 6.51
C LEU A 125 6.31 10.02 7.03
N GLU A 126 5.76 8.92 6.51
CA GLU A 126 6.17 7.55 6.87
C GLU A 126 6.20 7.32 8.40
N GLN A 127 7.40 7.19 8.99
CA GLN A 127 7.58 6.96 10.43
C GLN A 127 7.52 8.24 11.26
N ILE A 128 7.59 9.41 10.63
CA ILE A 128 7.67 10.70 11.31
C ILE A 128 6.31 11.38 11.30
N ARG A 129 5.77 11.61 12.50
CA ARG A 129 4.54 12.37 12.72
C ARG A 129 4.82 13.51 13.67
N CYS A 130 4.80 14.74 13.18
CA CYS A 130 5.11 15.90 14.00
C CYS A 130 4.31 17.14 13.65
N VAL A 131 4.30 18.07 14.61
CA VAL A 131 3.91 19.46 14.40
C VAL A 131 5.16 20.30 14.58
N ILE A 132 5.51 21.05 13.55
CA ILE A 132 6.63 21.98 13.54
C ILE A 132 6.07 23.38 13.76
N THR A 133 6.65 24.15 14.66
CA THR A 133 6.34 25.57 14.89
C THR A 133 7.63 26.38 14.75
N ALA A 134 7.55 27.71 14.82
CA ALA A 134 8.75 28.57 14.80
C ALA A 134 9.70 28.32 15.99
N ASP A 135 9.18 27.80 17.11
CA ASP A 135 9.94 27.70 18.37
C ASP A 135 10.23 26.27 18.82
N GLU A 136 9.50 25.30 18.30
CA GLU A 136 9.58 23.91 18.74
C GLU A 136 9.03 22.92 17.72
N VAL A 137 9.56 21.69 17.77
CA VAL A 137 9.00 20.52 17.08
C VAL A 137 8.39 19.58 18.11
N LEU A 138 7.16 19.14 17.86
CA LEU A 138 6.41 18.21 18.68
C LEU A 138 6.21 16.92 17.91
N LEU A 139 7.02 15.91 18.22
CA LEU A 139 6.96 14.57 17.60
C LEU A 139 6.03 13.67 18.39
N LEU A 140 5.13 12.99 17.70
CA LEU A 140 4.24 12.02 18.31
C LEU A 140 4.96 10.68 18.51
N ASN A 141 4.55 9.92 19.54
CA ASN A 141 5.01 8.56 19.82
C ASN A 141 6.46 8.50 20.32
N SER A 142 6.66 8.92 21.57
CA SER A 142 7.99 8.98 22.22
C SER A 142 8.68 7.63 22.44
N LEU A 143 7.99 6.50 22.21
CA LEU A 143 8.54 5.16 22.39
C LEU A 143 9.14 4.59 21.09
N ASP A 144 8.96 5.27 19.97
CA ASP A 144 9.47 4.83 18.68
C ASP A 144 10.96 5.19 18.52
N SER A 145 11.76 4.20 18.10
CA SER A 145 13.19 4.39 17.86
C SER A 145 13.46 5.37 16.73
N TYR A 146 12.62 5.41 15.68
CA TYR A 146 12.79 6.36 14.57
C TYR A 146 12.57 7.79 15.05
N VAL A 147 11.57 8.00 15.90
CA VAL A 147 11.24 9.32 16.47
C VAL A 147 12.37 9.80 17.40
N PHE A 148 12.96 8.89 18.18
CA PHE A 148 14.11 9.23 19.02
C PHE A 148 15.35 9.60 18.20
N GLN A 149 15.65 8.84 17.14
CA GLN A 149 16.76 9.14 16.21
C GLN A 149 16.57 10.50 15.55
N TYR A 150 15.36 10.79 15.08
CA TYR A 150 15.01 12.10 14.53
C TYR A 150 15.26 13.21 15.56
N ALA A 151 14.78 13.05 16.80
CA ALA A 151 14.93 14.10 17.83
C ALA A 151 16.40 14.36 18.20
N ALA A 152 17.19 13.29 18.33
CA ALA A 152 18.62 13.37 18.60
C ALA A 152 19.40 14.04 17.44
N GLU A 153 19.03 13.71 16.21
CA GLU A 153 19.66 14.28 15.02
C GLU A 153 19.29 15.75 14.83
N LEU A 154 18.03 16.12 15.06
CA LEU A 154 17.60 17.52 15.06
C LEU A 154 18.37 18.32 16.13
N GLN A 155 18.44 17.80 17.36
CA GLN A 155 19.22 18.42 18.42
C GLN A 155 20.69 18.60 18.02
N ARG A 156 21.31 17.59 17.41
CA ARG A 156 22.69 17.66 16.93
C ARG A 156 22.88 18.76 15.89
N ARG A 157 21.99 18.86 14.88
CA ARG A 157 22.03 19.91 13.84
C ARG A 157 21.86 21.31 14.42
N LEU A 158 21.02 21.48 15.44
CA LEU A 158 20.82 22.76 16.11
C LEU A 158 22.06 23.20 16.92
N LEU A 159 22.76 22.25 17.56
CA LEU A 159 23.97 22.53 18.36
C LEU A 159 25.21 22.79 17.50
N GLN A 160 25.28 22.20 16.30
CA GLN A 160 26.44 22.27 15.41
C GLN A 160 26.31 23.36 14.34
N ARG A 161 25.59 24.44 14.63
CA ARG A 161 25.32 25.54 13.69
C ARG A 161 26.62 26.02 13.03
N ALA A 162 26.80 25.70 11.76
CA ALA A 162 27.94 26.16 10.98
C ALA A 162 27.77 27.65 10.66
N GLU A 163 28.87 28.40 10.62
CA GLU A 163 28.82 29.78 10.13
C GLU A 163 28.42 29.76 8.64
N GLY A 164 27.25 30.32 8.31
CA GLY A 164 26.67 30.35 6.96
C GLY A 164 25.43 29.48 6.76
N ASP A 165 24.98 28.73 7.78
CA ASP A 165 23.77 27.91 7.70
C ASP A 165 22.53 28.73 8.11
N GLU A 166 21.91 29.39 7.12
CA GLU A 166 20.85 30.40 7.28
C GLU A 166 19.42 29.84 7.24
N LEU A 167 19.22 28.52 7.06
CA LEU A 167 17.87 27.95 7.03
C LEU A 167 17.09 28.20 8.35
N PRO A 168 15.84 28.70 8.27
CA PRO A 168 14.94 28.81 9.42
C PRO A 168 14.75 27.48 10.16
N PHE A 169 14.41 27.55 11.45
CA PHE A 169 14.26 26.37 12.31
C PHE A 169 13.24 25.37 11.75
N GLU A 170 12.12 25.87 11.26
CA GLU A 170 11.03 25.08 10.69
C GLU A 170 11.47 24.28 9.46
N PHE A 171 12.36 24.82 8.63
CA PHE A 171 12.85 24.15 7.44
C PHE A 171 13.94 23.14 7.74
N ARG A 172 14.78 23.34 8.76
CA ARG A 172 15.70 22.29 9.25
C ARG A 172 14.95 21.08 9.78
N ALA A 173 13.85 21.34 10.49
CA ALA A 173 12.97 20.27 10.96
C ALA A 173 12.30 19.56 9.77
N LEU A 174 11.72 20.31 8.83
CA LEU A 174 11.08 19.74 7.65
C LEU A 174 12.06 18.92 6.79
N GLU A 175 13.26 19.47 6.53
CA GLU A 175 14.36 18.81 5.83
C GLU A 175 14.66 17.45 6.45
N LEU A 176 14.87 17.40 7.77
CA LEU A 176 15.17 16.14 8.45
C LEU A 176 14.01 15.14 8.35
N ALA A 177 12.77 15.61 8.28
CA ALA A 177 11.60 14.73 8.15
C ALA A 177 11.52 14.13 6.74
N LEU A 178 11.80 14.94 5.71
CA LEU A 178 11.91 14.51 4.32
C LEU A 178 13.09 13.54 4.14
N GLU A 179 14.25 13.85 4.71
CA GLU A 179 15.44 13.00 4.70
C GLU A 179 15.15 11.63 5.33
N ALA A 180 14.54 11.61 6.52
CA ALA A 180 14.16 10.38 7.20
C ALA A 180 13.17 9.54 6.37
N ALA A 181 12.16 10.17 5.76
CA ALA A 181 11.18 9.48 4.94
C ALA A 181 11.80 8.91 3.64
N CYS A 182 12.59 9.71 2.92
CA CYS A 182 13.25 9.29 1.69
C CYS A 182 14.25 8.16 1.96
N SER A 183 15.09 8.30 2.99
CA SER A 183 16.06 7.26 3.37
C SER A 183 15.38 5.94 3.75
N PHE A 184 14.25 6.02 4.47
CA PHE A 184 13.48 4.85 4.87
C PHE A 184 12.82 4.12 3.68
N LEU A 185 12.33 4.88 2.70
CA LEU A 185 11.72 4.31 1.49
C LEU A 185 12.77 3.75 0.55
N ASP A 186 13.90 4.42 0.37
CA ASP A 186 15.01 3.93 -0.45
C ASP A 186 15.63 2.65 0.14
N ALA A 187 15.79 2.58 1.46
CA ALA A 187 16.27 1.36 2.13
C ALA A 187 15.33 0.16 1.91
N GLN A 188 14.01 0.38 1.97
CA GLN A 188 13.02 -0.67 1.67
C GLN A 188 13.04 -1.07 0.19
N ALA A 189 13.27 -0.12 -0.72
CA ALA A 189 13.40 -0.41 -2.14
C ALA A 189 14.65 -1.27 -2.42
N ALA A 190 15.78 -0.93 -1.82
CA ALA A 190 17.02 -1.69 -1.92
C ALA A 190 16.89 -3.11 -1.34
N GLU A 191 16.24 -3.26 -0.17
CA GLU A 191 15.99 -4.59 0.42
C GLU A 191 15.14 -5.45 -0.53
N LEU A 192 14.09 -4.87 -1.10
CA LEU A 192 13.20 -5.56 -2.02
C LEU A 192 13.93 -5.96 -3.31
N GLU A 193 14.81 -5.10 -3.83
CA GLU A 193 15.63 -5.37 -5.00
C GLU A 193 16.60 -6.54 -4.76
N ILE A 194 17.28 -6.55 -3.61
CA ILE A 194 18.20 -7.63 -3.21
C ILE A 194 17.46 -8.98 -3.10
N GLU A 195 16.22 -8.98 -2.63
CA GLU A 195 15.38 -10.18 -2.53
C GLU A 195 14.83 -10.63 -3.90
N ALA A 196 14.50 -9.68 -4.77
CA ALA A 196 13.79 -9.94 -6.02
C ALA A 196 14.63 -10.72 -7.05
N TYR A 197 15.83 -10.25 -7.36
CA TYR A 197 16.66 -10.86 -8.40
C TYR A 197 16.93 -12.36 -8.20
N PRO A 198 17.43 -12.83 -7.04
CA PRO A 198 17.69 -14.27 -6.86
C PRO A 198 16.41 -15.11 -6.93
N LEU A 199 15.27 -14.56 -6.51
CA LEU A 199 13.99 -15.25 -6.51
C LEU A 199 13.42 -15.40 -7.93
N LEU A 200 13.61 -14.39 -8.80
CA LEU A 200 13.21 -14.44 -10.21
C LEU A 200 14.12 -15.37 -11.02
N ASP A 201 15.42 -15.41 -10.69
CA ASP A 201 16.38 -16.33 -11.30
C ASP A 201 16.07 -17.79 -10.92
N GLU A 202 15.72 -18.04 -9.64
CA GLU A 202 15.26 -19.34 -9.17
C GLU A 202 13.97 -19.78 -9.87
N LEU A 203 13.02 -18.86 -10.09
CA LEU A 203 11.78 -19.14 -10.83
C LEU A 203 12.05 -19.52 -12.28
N THR A 204 12.97 -18.81 -12.93
CA THR A 204 13.39 -19.05 -14.32
C THR A 204 14.06 -20.41 -14.47
N SER A 205 14.84 -20.84 -13.47
CA SER A 205 15.44 -22.18 -13.45
C SER A 205 14.43 -23.29 -13.17
N LYS A 206 13.50 -23.07 -12.23
CA LYS A 206 12.52 -24.07 -11.80
C LYS A 206 11.16 -23.45 -11.52
N ILE A 207 10.24 -23.68 -12.45
CA ILE A 207 8.84 -23.32 -12.30
C ILE A 207 8.20 -24.24 -11.24
N SER A 208 7.87 -23.66 -10.08
CA SER A 208 7.18 -24.36 -9.00
C SER A 208 6.10 -23.48 -8.39
N THR A 209 5.05 -24.11 -7.84
CA THR A 209 3.97 -23.38 -7.16
C THR A 209 4.47 -22.57 -5.97
N LEU A 210 5.52 -23.04 -5.29
CA LEU A 210 6.18 -22.33 -4.19
C LEU A 210 6.86 -21.04 -4.69
N ASN A 211 7.61 -21.12 -5.79
CA ASN A 211 8.33 -19.96 -6.33
C ASN A 211 7.34 -18.92 -6.88
N LEU A 212 6.29 -19.35 -7.59
CA LEU A 212 5.22 -18.46 -8.05
C LEU A 212 4.52 -17.73 -6.89
N GLU A 213 4.25 -18.42 -5.79
CA GLU A 213 3.66 -17.79 -4.59
C GLU A 213 4.63 -16.78 -3.94
N ARG A 214 5.94 -17.07 -3.91
CA ARG A 214 6.95 -16.12 -3.44
C ARG A 214 7.01 -14.86 -4.32
N VAL A 215 7.00 -15.02 -5.65
CA VAL A 215 6.97 -13.91 -6.62
C VAL A 215 5.71 -13.07 -6.43
N ARG A 216 4.54 -13.71 -6.23
CA ARG A 216 3.29 -13.00 -5.97
C ARG A 216 3.35 -12.15 -4.71
N ARG A 217 3.96 -12.66 -3.63
CA ARG A 217 4.17 -11.90 -2.38
C ARG A 217 5.14 -10.74 -2.58
N LEU A 218 6.24 -10.97 -3.30
CA LEU A 218 7.20 -9.95 -3.70
C LEU A 218 6.51 -8.83 -4.49
N LYS A 219 5.72 -9.17 -5.51
CA LYS A 219 4.92 -8.23 -6.32
C LYS A 219 3.93 -7.44 -5.47
N SER A 220 3.29 -8.09 -4.50
CA SER A 220 2.37 -7.41 -3.57
C SER A 220 3.09 -6.38 -2.69
N ARG A 221 4.28 -6.71 -2.19
CA ARG A 221 5.15 -5.79 -1.42
C ARG A 221 5.63 -4.63 -2.29
N LEU A 222 6.09 -4.93 -3.51
CA LEU A 222 6.50 -3.94 -4.50
C LEU A 222 5.38 -2.92 -4.75
N VAL A 223 4.17 -3.37 -5.09
CA VAL A 223 3.03 -2.48 -5.36
C VAL A 223 2.70 -1.61 -4.14
N ALA A 224 2.76 -2.18 -2.93
CA ALA A 224 2.51 -1.42 -1.70
C ALA A 224 3.59 -0.34 -1.47
N LEU A 225 4.86 -0.67 -1.69
CA LEU A 225 5.98 0.26 -1.54
C LEU A 225 5.95 1.36 -2.61
N THR A 226 5.73 1.01 -3.89
CA THR A 226 5.59 1.98 -4.99
C THR A 226 4.49 3.00 -4.69
N ARG A 227 3.34 2.57 -4.16
CA ARG A 227 2.26 3.50 -3.76
C ARG A 227 2.66 4.46 -2.65
N ARG A 228 3.46 4.00 -1.68
CA ARG A 228 3.95 4.85 -0.58
C ARG A 228 4.95 5.89 -1.09
N VAL A 229 5.91 5.46 -1.92
CA VAL A 229 6.87 6.34 -2.60
C VAL A 229 6.15 7.37 -3.46
N GLN A 230 5.22 6.93 -4.31
CA GLN A 230 4.39 7.82 -5.13
C GLN A 230 3.66 8.83 -4.26
N LYS A 231 3.08 8.41 -3.13
CA LYS A 231 2.35 9.32 -2.26
C LYS A 231 3.24 10.41 -1.66
N VAL A 232 4.47 10.10 -1.27
CA VAL A 232 5.43 11.12 -0.79
C VAL A 232 5.82 12.05 -1.93
N ARG A 233 6.13 11.51 -3.11
CA ARG A 233 6.44 12.30 -4.32
C ARG A 233 5.31 13.26 -4.66
N ASP A 234 4.07 12.78 -4.71
CA ASP A 234 2.89 13.58 -5.05
C ASP A 234 2.65 14.71 -4.02
N GLU A 235 2.91 14.48 -2.73
CA GLU A 235 2.78 15.54 -1.72
C GLU A 235 3.87 16.61 -1.83
N ILE A 236 5.09 16.24 -2.23
CA ILE A 236 6.15 17.22 -2.49
C ILE A 236 5.82 18.04 -3.74
N GLU A 237 5.39 17.38 -4.82
CA GLU A 237 4.96 18.02 -6.08
C GLU A 237 3.80 18.99 -5.83
N GLN A 238 2.75 18.52 -5.15
CA GLN A 238 1.58 19.34 -4.79
C GLN A 238 1.95 20.57 -3.94
N LEU A 239 2.96 20.44 -3.06
CA LEU A 239 3.42 21.53 -2.21
C LEU A 239 4.22 22.58 -3.00
N MET A 240 5.01 22.14 -3.98
CA MET A 240 5.75 23.01 -4.88
C MET A 240 4.84 23.71 -5.90
N ASP A 241 3.71 23.11 -6.26
CA ASP A 241 2.76 23.68 -7.23
C ASP A 241 1.99 24.92 -6.74
N ASP A 242 1.96 25.18 -5.42
CA ASP A 242 1.23 26.30 -4.81
C ASP A 242 2.14 27.18 -3.92
N ASP A 243 2.60 28.30 -4.48
CA ASP A 243 3.38 29.32 -3.76
C ASP A 243 2.70 29.82 -2.48
N GLY A 244 1.37 29.79 -2.42
CA GLY A 244 0.60 30.17 -1.24
C GLY A 244 0.81 29.20 -0.08
N ASP A 245 0.77 27.89 -0.36
CA ASP A 245 1.04 26.86 0.64
C ASP A 245 2.52 26.90 1.08
N MET A 246 3.45 27.20 0.17
CA MET A 246 4.85 27.44 0.50
C MET A 246 5.03 28.66 1.41
N ALA A 247 4.43 29.80 1.05
CA ALA A 247 4.45 31.01 1.86
C ALA A 247 3.80 30.78 3.24
N GLU A 248 2.85 29.85 3.36
CA GLU A 248 2.25 29.51 4.63
C GLU A 248 3.25 28.92 5.64
N MET A 249 4.32 28.29 5.17
CA MET A 249 5.30 27.59 6.01
C MET A 249 6.44 28.47 6.57
N TYR A 250 6.53 29.76 6.21
CA TYR A 250 7.53 30.70 6.77
C TYR A 250 7.13 31.18 8.17
N LEU A 251 7.23 30.29 9.15
CA LEU A 251 6.71 30.50 10.50
C LEU A 251 7.53 31.51 11.31
N THR A 252 8.86 31.46 11.19
CA THR A 252 9.78 32.36 11.92
C THR A 252 9.57 33.80 11.50
N GLU A 253 9.44 34.06 10.19
CA GLU A 253 9.20 35.41 9.68
C GLU A 253 7.82 35.94 10.10
N LYS A 254 6.77 35.12 9.98
CA LYS A 254 5.41 35.48 10.43
C LYS A 254 5.38 35.84 11.91
N LYS A 255 6.07 35.06 12.75
CA LYS A 255 6.20 35.35 14.18
C LYS A 255 6.85 36.71 14.41
N MET A 256 7.98 37.01 13.76
CA MET A 256 8.66 38.30 13.91
C MET A 256 7.80 39.49 13.46
N ARG A 257 7.06 39.35 12.35
CA ARG A 257 6.12 40.38 11.87
C ARG A 257 4.98 40.62 12.87
N MET A 258 4.42 39.55 13.43
CA MET A 258 3.37 39.63 14.44
C MET A 258 3.86 40.31 15.72
N GLU A 259 5.01 39.90 16.25
CA GLU A 259 5.61 40.51 17.44
C GLU A 259 5.91 42.00 17.24
N SER A 260 6.47 42.36 16.08
CA SER A 260 6.75 43.76 15.73
C SER A 260 5.49 44.62 15.63
N SER A 261 4.41 44.08 15.06
CA SER A 261 3.13 44.78 14.95
C SER A 261 2.43 45.01 16.30
N SER A 262 2.59 44.09 17.24
CA SER A 262 2.02 44.19 18.59
C SER A 262 2.68 45.28 19.45
N VAL A 263 3.94 45.61 19.17
CA VAL A 263 4.70 46.63 19.91
C VAL A 263 4.33 48.07 19.50
N PHE A 264 3.84 48.27 18.28
CA PHE A 264 3.41 49.60 17.77
C PHE A 264 1.89 49.85 17.88
N GLY A 265 1.09 48.82 18.14
CA GLY A 265 -0.38 48.90 18.17
C GLY A 265 -0.99 49.66 19.35
N ASP A 266 -0.23 49.97 20.40
CA ASP A 266 -0.77 50.59 21.64
C ASP A 266 -0.56 52.11 21.73
N GLN A 267 -0.09 52.76 20.65
CA GLN A 267 0.26 54.20 20.66
C GLN A 267 -0.50 55.07 19.66
N SER A 268 -1.59 54.59 19.06
CA SER A 268 -2.38 55.42 18.14
C SER A 268 -3.90 55.31 18.33
N LEU A 269 -4.42 55.95 19.38
CA LEU A 269 -5.68 56.70 19.27
C LEU A 269 -5.87 57.70 20.43
N ALA A 270 -6.39 58.88 20.08
CA ALA A 270 -6.95 59.93 20.95
C ALA A 270 -6.01 61.03 21.49
N THR A 271 -5.42 61.80 20.58
CA THR A 271 -5.39 63.25 20.74
C THR A 271 -6.18 63.88 19.60
N PHE A 272 -7.11 64.77 19.96
CA PHE A 272 -7.76 65.85 19.23
C PHE A 272 -9.30 65.84 19.22
N ASN A 273 -9.80 66.84 19.94
CA ASN A 273 -11.08 67.55 19.85
C ASN A 273 -12.30 67.04 20.62
N ALA A 274 -12.33 67.44 21.89
CA ALA A 274 -13.55 67.86 22.56
C ALA A 274 -13.89 69.31 22.18
N ALA A 275 -14.90 69.52 21.34
CA ALA A 275 -15.67 70.76 21.33
C ALA A 275 -17.07 70.52 20.72
N ALA A 276 -18.07 71.00 21.45
CA ALA A 276 -19.46 71.25 21.05
C ALA A 276 -20.46 70.07 20.98
N ALA A 277 -21.25 70.03 22.05
CA ALA A 277 -22.54 69.39 22.27
C ALA A 277 -23.57 69.46 21.12
N GLY A 278 -24.48 68.47 21.06
CA GLY A 278 -25.80 68.64 20.43
C GLY A 278 -26.51 67.38 19.94
N THR A 279 -27.26 66.71 20.83
CA THR A 279 -28.55 65.99 20.69
C THR A 279 -29.13 65.50 19.32
N SER A 280 -29.64 64.25 19.39
CA SER A 280 -30.86 63.66 18.74
C SER A 280 -30.77 63.14 17.28
N VAL A 281 -30.87 61.82 17.02
CA VAL A 281 -32.05 60.92 16.89
C VAL A 281 -32.89 61.13 15.60
N SER A 282 -32.72 60.26 14.60
CA SER A 282 -33.77 59.49 13.85
C SER A 282 -33.37 59.12 12.40
N ALA A 283 -34.01 58.05 11.90
CA ALA A 283 -33.74 57.22 10.71
C ALA A 283 -34.04 57.85 9.32
N PRO A 284 -33.90 57.06 8.24
CA PRO A 284 -35.04 56.96 7.33
C PRO A 284 -35.50 55.53 7.04
N VAL A 285 -36.80 55.50 6.75
CA VAL A 285 -37.73 54.38 6.63
C VAL A 285 -37.74 53.87 5.18
N SER A 286 -37.95 52.56 5.01
CA SER A 286 -38.26 51.92 3.73
C SER A 286 -39.64 52.35 3.21
N PRO A 287 -39.92 52.11 1.91
CA PRO A 287 -41.23 51.58 1.57
C PRO A 287 -41.17 50.31 0.72
N VAL A 288 -42.16 49.47 1.02
CA VAL A 288 -42.58 48.19 0.43
C VAL A 288 -43.13 48.39 -0.99
N SER A 289 -42.90 47.40 -1.88
CA SER A 289 -43.93 46.73 -2.71
C SER A 289 -43.30 45.69 -3.65
N SER A 290 -43.85 44.47 -3.67
CA SER A 290 -43.70 43.42 -4.70
C SER A 290 -45.10 43.15 -5.31
N PRO A 291 -45.34 42.32 -6.36
CA PRO A 291 -44.46 41.35 -7.06
C PRO A 291 -44.60 41.35 -8.61
N THR A 292 -43.90 40.46 -9.34
CA THR A 292 -44.44 39.44 -10.30
C THR A 292 -43.34 38.76 -11.15
N GLU A 293 -43.29 37.43 -11.04
CA GLU A 293 -42.85 36.33 -11.94
C GLU A 293 -41.49 36.27 -12.69
N SER A 294 -40.82 35.14 -12.37
CA SER A 294 -40.12 34.20 -13.27
C SER A 294 -38.73 34.56 -13.80
N ARG A 295 -37.70 33.89 -13.24
CA ARG A 295 -36.86 32.89 -13.94
C ARG A 295 -35.63 32.49 -13.11
N LYS A 296 -35.39 31.17 -13.09
CA LYS A 296 -34.14 30.42 -12.84
C LYS A 296 -33.29 30.75 -11.59
N LEU A 297 -33.24 29.74 -10.73
CA LEU A 297 -32.39 29.63 -9.55
C LEU A 297 -31.02 29.07 -9.98
N GLU A 298 -30.03 29.93 -10.18
CA GLU A 298 -28.61 29.57 -10.11
C GLU A 298 -28.06 30.04 -8.77
N LYS A 299 -27.56 29.07 -8.01
CA LYS A 299 -27.12 29.21 -6.62
C LYS A 299 -25.66 29.67 -6.64
N THR A 300 -25.44 30.95 -6.82
CA THR A 300 -24.11 31.58 -6.73
C THR A 300 -23.70 31.64 -5.27
N TYR A 301 -22.66 30.89 -4.91
CA TYR A 301 -21.98 31.02 -3.62
C TYR A 301 -21.31 32.40 -3.57
N SER A 302 -21.76 33.24 -2.63
CA SER A 302 -21.07 34.47 -2.26
C SER A 302 -19.80 34.12 -1.47
N LEU A 303 -18.68 33.97 -2.18
CA LEU A 303 -17.36 34.13 -1.58
C LEU A 303 -17.01 35.62 -1.63
N CYS A 304 -16.99 36.24 -0.46
CA CYS A 304 -16.42 37.56 -0.25
C CYS A 304 -14.94 37.52 -0.63
N ARG A 305 -14.61 37.85 -1.88
CA ARG A 305 -13.25 38.15 -2.32
C ARG A 305 -12.88 39.50 -1.74
N SER A 306 -12.18 39.51 -0.61
CA SER A 306 -11.53 40.71 -0.11
C SER A 306 -10.58 41.21 -1.20
N ARG A 307 -10.88 42.41 -1.71
CA ARG A 307 -9.98 43.17 -2.58
C ARG A 307 -8.73 43.49 -1.78
N HIS A 308 -7.62 42.81 -2.07
CA HIS A 308 -6.30 43.34 -1.73
C HIS A 308 -5.96 44.38 -2.80
N ASP A 309 -6.00 45.63 -2.36
CA ASP A 309 -5.56 46.80 -3.10
C ASP A 309 -4.03 46.88 -3.07
N SER A 310 -3.47 47.44 -4.13
CA SER A 310 -2.07 47.33 -4.55
C SER A 310 -1.02 47.87 -3.56
N VAL A 311 0.03 47.06 -3.29
CA VAL A 311 1.36 47.54 -2.85
C VAL A 311 2.44 46.81 -3.66
N LYS A 312 2.83 47.41 -4.78
CA LYS A 312 3.74 46.85 -5.79
C LYS A 312 5.22 47.13 -5.50
N SER A 313 5.62 47.05 -4.24
CA SER A 313 7.00 47.38 -3.79
C SER A 313 7.61 46.36 -2.82
N SER A 314 6.94 45.23 -2.56
CA SER A 314 7.38 44.20 -1.60
C SER A 314 7.64 42.83 -2.24
N ASP A 315 7.51 42.70 -3.56
CA ASP A 315 7.49 41.40 -4.24
C ASP A 315 8.87 40.70 -4.21
N ASN A 316 9.98 41.44 -4.23
CA ASN A 316 11.32 40.83 -4.29
C ASN A 316 11.70 39.98 -3.06
N SER A 317 11.33 40.39 -1.84
CA SER A 317 11.70 39.60 -0.65
C SER A 317 10.85 38.35 -0.50
N VAL A 318 9.57 38.41 -0.87
CA VAL A 318 8.67 37.25 -0.78
C VAL A 318 9.08 36.18 -1.82
N THR A 319 9.47 36.59 -3.02
CA THR A 319 9.98 35.67 -4.04
C THR A 319 11.31 35.05 -3.65
N GLU A 320 12.27 35.84 -3.15
CA GLU A 320 13.58 35.32 -2.70
C GLU A 320 13.44 34.35 -1.53
N HIS A 321 12.49 34.60 -0.60
CA HIS A 321 12.26 33.67 0.50
C HIS A 321 11.72 32.34 0.02
N ILE A 322 10.71 32.33 -0.88
CA ILE A 322 10.08 31.10 -1.39
C ILE A 322 11.09 30.20 -2.12
N GLU A 323 12.06 30.79 -2.85
CA GLU A 323 13.09 30.04 -3.58
C GLU A 323 13.92 29.10 -2.67
N GLU A 324 14.21 29.48 -1.42
CA GLU A 324 14.97 28.63 -0.49
C GLU A 324 14.27 27.30 -0.17
N LEU A 325 12.96 27.36 0.07
CA LEU A 325 12.15 26.18 0.35
C LEU A 325 11.92 25.37 -0.93
N GLU A 326 11.70 26.03 -2.06
CA GLU A 326 11.56 25.36 -3.35
C GLU A 326 12.81 24.53 -3.66
N MET A 327 14.01 25.11 -3.53
CA MET A 327 15.27 24.38 -3.71
C MET A 327 15.40 23.16 -2.77
N LEU A 328 14.96 23.29 -1.51
CA LEU A 328 14.93 22.19 -0.56
C LEU A 328 13.99 21.07 -1.04
N LEU A 329 12.77 21.43 -1.42
CA LEU A 329 11.75 20.47 -1.87
C LEU A 329 12.16 19.79 -3.19
N GLU A 330 12.72 20.54 -4.14
CA GLU A 330 13.26 20.01 -5.40
C GLU A 330 14.33 18.94 -5.16
N ALA A 331 15.26 19.18 -4.23
CA ALA A 331 16.31 18.22 -3.90
C ALA A 331 15.70 16.88 -3.43
N TYR A 332 14.70 16.92 -2.54
CA TYR A 332 14.02 15.70 -2.09
C TYR A 332 13.07 15.11 -3.13
N PHE A 333 12.48 15.91 -4.01
CA PHE A 333 11.70 15.45 -5.15
C PHE A 333 12.56 14.57 -6.07
N VAL A 334 13.77 15.02 -6.40
CA VAL A 334 14.73 14.24 -7.21
C VAL A 334 15.10 12.92 -6.52
N VAL A 335 15.31 12.94 -5.21
CA VAL A 335 15.65 11.72 -4.44
C VAL A 335 14.50 10.72 -4.46
N ILE A 336 13.27 11.15 -4.14
CA ILE A 336 12.12 10.24 -4.09
C ILE A 336 11.73 9.73 -5.48
N ASP A 337 11.88 10.56 -6.52
CA ASP A 337 11.64 10.17 -7.91
C ASP A 337 12.68 9.13 -8.37
N SER A 338 13.95 9.27 -7.96
CA SER A 338 14.97 8.23 -8.17
C SER A 338 14.55 6.89 -7.56
N THR A 339 14.07 6.89 -6.31
CA THR A 339 13.55 5.67 -5.66
C THR A 339 12.34 5.10 -6.41
N LEU A 340 11.42 5.96 -6.89
CA LEU A 340 10.27 5.53 -7.69
C LEU A 340 10.70 4.86 -9.02
N ASN A 341 11.70 5.43 -9.69
CA ASN A 341 12.26 4.89 -10.92
C ASN A 341 12.90 3.50 -10.68
N LYS A 342 13.68 3.34 -9.60
CA LYS A 342 14.22 2.01 -9.20
C LYS A 342 13.11 0.97 -9.04
N LEU A 343 12.03 1.31 -8.33
CA LEU A 343 10.89 0.40 -8.13
C LEU A 343 10.14 0.11 -9.43
N THR A 344 10.03 1.09 -10.33
CA THR A 344 9.39 0.92 -11.64
C THR A 344 10.20 -0.03 -12.52
N SER A 345 11.52 0.13 -12.59
CA SER A 345 12.39 -0.81 -13.31
C SER A 345 12.32 -2.23 -12.73
N LEU A 346 12.27 -2.36 -11.40
CA LEU A 346 12.11 -3.67 -10.77
C LEU A 346 10.76 -4.31 -11.10
N LYS A 347 9.70 -3.51 -11.17
CA LYS A 347 8.37 -3.96 -11.59
C LYS A 347 8.38 -4.49 -13.01
N GLU A 348 8.95 -3.74 -13.94
CA GLU A 348 9.08 -4.14 -15.34
C GLU A 348 9.84 -5.47 -15.45
N TYR A 349 10.95 -5.62 -14.74
CA TYR A 349 11.71 -6.88 -14.72
C TYR A 349 10.90 -8.09 -14.18
N ILE A 350 10.09 -7.88 -13.13
CA ILE A 350 9.19 -8.92 -12.60
C ILE A 350 8.11 -9.28 -13.62
N ASP A 351 7.48 -8.27 -14.24
CA ASP A 351 6.42 -8.47 -15.23
C ASP A 351 6.98 -9.19 -16.48
N ASP A 352 8.17 -8.83 -16.96
CA ASP A 352 8.87 -9.52 -18.06
C ASP A 352 9.19 -10.98 -17.72
N THR A 353 9.61 -11.24 -16.48
CA THR A 353 9.87 -12.61 -16.01
C THR A 353 8.57 -13.41 -15.94
N GLU A 354 7.48 -12.81 -15.47
CA GLU A 354 6.16 -13.46 -15.42
C GLU A 354 5.68 -13.85 -16.83
N ASP A 355 5.84 -12.95 -17.80
CA ASP A 355 5.50 -13.20 -19.20
C ASP A 355 6.35 -14.32 -19.81
N PHE A 356 7.65 -14.35 -19.52
CA PHE A 356 8.52 -15.46 -19.93
C PHE A 356 8.06 -16.81 -19.35
N ILE A 357 7.71 -16.84 -18.07
CA ILE A 357 7.24 -18.05 -17.39
C ILE A 357 5.88 -18.51 -17.96
N ASN A 358 4.97 -17.57 -18.27
CA ASN A 358 3.71 -17.87 -18.92
C ASN A 358 3.92 -18.55 -20.28
N ILE A 359 4.85 -18.05 -21.09
CA ILE A 359 5.23 -18.66 -22.37
C ILE A 359 5.77 -20.09 -22.17
N GLN A 360 6.62 -20.31 -21.16
CA GLN A 360 7.17 -21.64 -20.86
C GLN A 360 6.08 -22.62 -20.40
N LEU A 361 5.16 -22.17 -19.54
CA LEU A 361 4.04 -22.98 -19.08
C LEU A 361 3.11 -23.38 -20.24
N ASP A 362 2.86 -22.47 -21.18
CA ASP A 362 2.09 -22.76 -22.38
C ASP A 362 2.81 -23.78 -23.29
N ASN A 363 4.14 -23.70 -23.40
CA ASN A 363 4.93 -24.69 -24.13
C ASN A 363 4.81 -26.09 -23.50
N VAL A 364 4.96 -26.20 -22.18
CA VAL A 364 4.80 -27.48 -21.45
C VAL A 364 3.37 -28.02 -21.61
N ARG A 365 2.36 -27.15 -21.53
CA ARG A 365 0.96 -27.53 -21.76
C ARG A 365 0.76 -28.07 -23.18
N ASN A 366 1.34 -27.43 -24.18
CA ASN A 366 1.28 -27.89 -25.57
C ASN A 366 1.94 -29.26 -25.74
N GLN A 367 3.07 -29.52 -25.08
CA GLN A 367 3.70 -30.84 -25.05
C GLN A 367 2.81 -31.90 -24.41
N LEU A 368 2.12 -31.57 -23.31
CA LEU A 368 1.18 -32.47 -22.65
C LEU A 368 0.01 -32.83 -23.57
N ILE A 369 -0.59 -31.83 -24.24
CA ILE A 369 -1.68 -32.05 -25.21
C ILE A 369 -1.22 -32.97 -26.35
N GLN A 370 0.03 -32.82 -26.83
CA GLN A 370 0.59 -33.69 -27.85
C GLN A 370 0.74 -35.14 -27.37
N PHE A 371 1.24 -35.34 -26.14
CA PHE A 371 1.36 -36.68 -25.56
C PHE A 371 -0.01 -37.33 -25.33
N GLU A 372 -1.00 -36.57 -24.87
CA GLU A 372 -2.37 -37.03 -24.70
C GLU A 372 -2.99 -37.49 -26.03
N LEU A 373 -2.77 -36.72 -27.11
CA LEU A 373 -3.23 -37.09 -28.46
C LEU A 373 -2.60 -38.40 -28.94
N LEU A 374 -1.29 -38.59 -28.70
CA LEU A 374 -0.58 -39.82 -29.04
C LEU A 374 -1.15 -41.02 -28.26
N LEU A 375 -1.33 -40.87 -26.94
CA LEU A 375 -1.89 -41.91 -26.08
C LEU A 375 -3.31 -42.28 -26.50
N THR A 376 -4.15 -41.29 -26.78
CA THR A 376 -5.54 -41.50 -27.25
C THR A 376 -5.58 -42.24 -28.59
N THR A 377 -4.63 -41.96 -29.48
CA THR A 377 -4.50 -42.68 -30.75
C THR A 377 -4.09 -44.13 -30.54
N ALA A 378 -3.14 -44.39 -29.62
CA ALA A 378 -2.73 -45.74 -29.26
C ALA A 378 -3.87 -46.54 -28.62
N THR A 379 -4.63 -45.93 -27.70
CA THR A 379 -5.79 -46.60 -27.07
C THR A 379 -6.91 -46.87 -28.06
N PHE A 380 -7.14 -45.99 -29.04
CA PHE A 380 -8.08 -46.24 -30.13
C PHE A 380 -7.71 -47.50 -30.93
N VAL A 381 -6.44 -47.67 -31.27
CA VAL A 381 -5.96 -48.87 -31.98
C VAL A 381 -6.10 -50.13 -31.12
N VAL A 382 -5.76 -50.06 -29.84
CA VAL A 382 -5.95 -51.17 -28.89
C VAL A 382 -7.43 -51.53 -28.72
N ALA A 383 -8.34 -50.56 -28.76
CA ALA A 383 -9.78 -50.81 -28.69
C ALA A 383 -10.27 -51.63 -29.90
N ILE A 384 -9.74 -51.39 -31.10
CA ILE A 384 -10.05 -52.20 -32.30
C ILE A 384 -9.63 -53.66 -32.08
N PHE A 385 -8.43 -53.90 -31.53
CA PHE A 385 -8.01 -55.26 -31.15
C PHE A 385 -8.92 -55.86 -30.07
N GLY A 386 -9.36 -55.06 -29.10
CA GLY A 386 -10.28 -55.47 -28.05
C GLY A 386 -11.62 -55.96 -28.60
N VAL A 387 -12.17 -55.29 -29.62
CA VAL A 387 -13.40 -55.74 -30.29
C VAL A 387 -13.21 -57.11 -30.95
N VAL A 388 -12.09 -57.31 -31.66
CA VAL A 388 -11.78 -58.60 -32.28
C VAL A 388 -11.62 -59.68 -31.22
N ALA A 389 -10.81 -59.43 -30.18
CA ALA A 389 -10.63 -60.35 -29.07
C ALA A 389 -11.96 -60.67 -28.36
N GLY A 390 -12.84 -59.68 -28.21
CA GLY A 390 -14.18 -59.83 -27.65
C GLY A 390 -15.06 -60.77 -28.47
N VAL A 391 -15.12 -60.58 -29.80
CA VAL A 391 -15.89 -61.45 -30.71
C VAL A 391 -15.41 -62.89 -30.64
N PHE A 392 -14.09 -63.12 -30.65
CA PHE A 392 -13.51 -64.46 -30.56
C PHE A 392 -13.53 -65.06 -29.15
N GLY A 393 -13.70 -64.23 -28.11
CA GLY A 393 -13.88 -64.65 -26.72
C GLY A 393 -15.33 -64.99 -26.36
N MET A 394 -16.28 -64.82 -27.29
CA MET A 394 -17.68 -65.19 -27.05
C MET A 394 -17.88 -66.71 -27.10
N ASN A 395 -18.69 -67.25 -26.20
CA ASN A 395 -19.04 -68.68 -26.15
C ASN A 395 -20.14 -69.05 -27.16
N PHE A 396 -19.96 -68.67 -28.43
CA PHE A 396 -20.84 -69.05 -29.53
C PHE A 396 -20.08 -69.90 -30.55
N GLU A 397 -20.72 -70.98 -31.02
CA GLU A 397 -20.16 -71.86 -32.04
C GLU A 397 -20.15 -71.12 -33.38
N THR A 398 -18.95 -70.84 -33.92
CA THR A 398 -18.79 -70.13 -35.19
C THR A 398 -17.97 -70.96 -36.17
N ASP A 399 -18.42 -71.02 -37.42
CA ASP A 399 -17.79 -71.82 -38.49
C ASP A 399 -16.35 -71.38 -38.80
N VAL A 400 -15.94 -70.18 -38.36
CA VAL A 400 -14.57 -69.66 -38.51
C VAL A 400 -13.53 -70.51 -37.78
N PHE A 401 -13.90 -71.16 -36.67
CA PHE A 401 -12.99 -72.05 -35.94
C PHE A 401 -12.79 -73.42 -36.62
N SER A 402 -13.64 -73.79 -37.58
CA SER A 402 -13.53 -75.06 -38.32
C SER A 402 -12.42 -75.05 -39.38
N ILE A 403 -11.96 -73.85 -39.77
CA ILE A 403 -10.92 -73.64 -40.78
C ILE A 403 -9.54 -73.66 -40.11
N GLN A 404 -8.66 -74.58 -40.55
CA GLN A 404 -7.29 -74.68 -40.05
C GLN A 404 -6.54 -73.35 -40.21
N ASN A 405 -5.95 -72.85 -39.12
CA ASN A 405 -5.21 -71.57 -39.03
C ASN A 405 -6.02 -70.26 -39.16
N ALA A 406 -7.36 -70.28 -39.26
CA ALA A 406 -8.15 -69.07 -39.42
C ALA A 406 -7.95 -68.04 -38.29
N PHE A 407 -7.83 -68.49 -37.04
CA PHE A 407 -7.54 -67.63 -35.89
C PHE A 407 -6.21 -66.87 -36.03
N GLN A 408 -5.15 -67.56 -36.48
CA GLN A 408 -3.84 -66.94 -36.70
C GLN A 408 -3.91 -65.86 -37.79
N TRP A 409 -4.63 -66.14 -38.89
CA TRP A 409 -4.83 -65.16 -39.96
C TRP A 409 -5.59 -63.93 -39.51
N VAL A 410 -6.66 -64.08 -38.71
CA VAL A 410 -7.42 -62.95 -38.17
C VAL A 410 -6.55 -62.08 -37.26
N LEU A 411 -5.74 -62.70 -36.40
CA LEU A 411 -4.82 -61.99 -35.52
C LEU A 411 -3.76 -61.22 -36.31
N ILE A 412 -3.19 -61.82 -37.36
CA ILE A 412 -2.20 -61.16 -38.22
C ILE A 412 -2.84 -59.98 -38.99
N ILE A 413 -4.01 -60.18 -39.60
CA ILE A 413 -4.69 -59.15 -40.39
C ILE A 413 -5.04 -57.96 -39.50
N THR A 414 -5.63 -58.20 -38.32
CA THR A 414 -5.97 -57.15 -37.37
C THR A 414 -4.71 -56.46 -36.82
N GLY A 415 -3.64 -57.22 -36.60
CA GLY A 415 -2.27 -56.77 -36.36
C GLY A 415 -1.80 -55.69 -37.32
N VAL A 416 -1.79 -56.05 -38.61
CA VAL A 416 -1.33 -55.21 -39.71
C VAL A 416 -2.23 -54.00 -39.91
N VAL A 417 -3.56 -54.17 -39.85
CA VAL A 417 -4.52 -53.08 -39.99
C VAL A 417 -4.37 -52.07 -38.85
N GLY A 418 -4.24 -52.54 -37.60
CA GLY A 418 -4.01 -51.67 -36.44
C GLY A 418 -2.70 -50.87 -36.55
N ALA A 419 -1.60 -51.52 -36.96
CA ALA A 419 -0.33 -50.86 -37.19
C ALA A 419 -0.41 -49.82 -38.32
N PHE A 420 -1.10 -50.14 -39.41
CA PHE A 420 -1.30 -49.21 -40.52
C PHE A 420 -2.11 -47.98 -40.10
N ILE A 421 -3.19 -48.16 -39.34
CA ILE A 421 -4.00 -47.08 -38.79
C ILE A 421 -3.16 -46.18 -37.87
N PHE A 422 -2.38 -46.78 -36.97
CA PHE A 422 -1.49 -46.03 -36.08
C PHE A 422 -0.47 -45.19 -36.86
N CYS A 423 0.24 -45.81 -37.82
CA CYS A 423 1.21 -45.13 -38.66
C CYS A 423 0.58 -44.00 -39.49
N PHE A 424 -0.64 -44.21 -40.01
CA PHE A 424 -1.40 -43.19 -40.73
C PHE A 424 -1.70 -41.99 -39.85
N PHE A 425 -2.18 -42.19 -38.61
CA PHE A 425 -2.44 -41.10 -37.68
C PHE A 425 -1.18 -40.34 -37.28
N VAL A 426 -0.09 -41.04 -36.97
CA VAL A 426 1.20 -40.40 -36.66
C VAL A 426 1.69 -39.56 -37.84
N TRP A 427 1.62 -40.09 -39.06
CA TRP A 427 1.99 -39.37 -40.27
C TRP A 427 1.11 -38.13 -40.49
N PHE A 428 -0.20 -38.26 -40.31
CA PHE A 428 -1.16 -37.15 -40.41
C PHE A 428 -0.84 -36.03 -39.41
N PHE A 429 -0.54 -36.37 -38.16
CA PHE A 429 -0.17 -35.38 -37.14
C PHE A 429 1.16 -34.69 -37.43
N LYS A 430 2.15 -35.42 -37.98
CA LYS A 430 3.41 -34.81 -38.45
C LYS A 430 3.16 -33.85 -39.62
N TYR A 431 2.35 -34.25 -40.60
CA TYR A 431 2.03 -33.40 -41.75
C TYR A 431 1.35 -32.10 -41.34
N LYS A 432 0.40 -32.17 -40.39
CA LYS A 432 -0.28 -31.00 -39.82
C LYS A 432 0.59 -30.14 -38.90
N ARG A 433 1.86 -30.49 -38.67
CA ARG A 433 2.77 -29.83 -37.71
C ARG A 433 2.22 -29.73 -36.28
N LEU A 434 1.33 -30.66 -35.91
CA LEU A 434 0.78 -30.73 -34.55
C LEU A 434 1.80 -31.28 -33.55
N MET A 435 2.85 -31.96 -34.04
CA MET A 435 3.99 -32.43 -33.25
C MET A 435 5.29 -31.93 -33.88
N PRO A 436 6.09 -31.09 -33.20
CA PRO A 436 7.48 -30.87 -33.54
C PRO A 436 8.28 -32.00 -32.87
N LEU A 437 8.66 -32.99 -33.66
CA LEU A 437 9.74 -33.93 -33.31
C LEU A 437 10.97 -33.53 -34.11
#